data_AF-A0A7T8KVF4-F1
#
_entry.id   AF-A0A7T8KVF4-F1
#
_cell.length_a   1.000
_cell.length_b   1.000
_cell.length_c   1.000
_cell.angle_alpha   90.00
_cell.angle_beta   90.00
_cell.angle_gamma   90.00
#
_symmetry.space_group_name_H-M   'P 1'
#
loop_
_entity.id
_entity.type
_entity.pdbx_description
1 polymer ?
#
loop_
_entity_poly.entity_id
_entity_poly.type
_entity_poly.pdbx_seq_one_letter_code
_entity_poly.pdbx_strand_id
1 'polypeptide(L)' 'MHRQSDIYQAFRESVLRNSKGYQYLHTKDFVSALLRRGMHFTDSEANAWISREQTYFVDKTTDHSENRLWMMANMGRVI' A
#
# COMPACT_ATOMS: atom_id res chain seq x y z
N MET A 1 5.40 -4.90 21.10
CA MET A 1 5.41 -4.04 19.90
C MET A 1 4.25 -4.40 18.97
N HIS A 2 3.00 -4.07 19.33
CA HIS A 2 1.81 -4.52 18.58
C HIS A 2 1.48 -3.63 17.38
N ARG A 3 1.70 -2.31 17.49
CA ARG A 3 1.32 -1.35 16.44
C ARG A 3 2.01 -1.58 15.09
N GLN A 4 3.31 -1.87 15.08
CA GLN A 4 4.04 -2.07 13.81
C GLN A 4 3.57 -3.34 13.09
N SER A 5 3.33 -4.44 13.83
CA SER A 5 2.78 -5.67 13.24
C SER A 5 1.37 -5.46 12.71
N ASP A 6 0.57 -4.62 13.35
CA ASP A 6 -0.79 -4.31 12.90
C ASP A 6 -0.78 -3.50 11.60
N ILE A 7 0.17 -2.57 11.43
CA ILE A 7 0.33 -1.78 10.20
C ILE A 7 0.78 -2.70 9.05
N TYR A 8 1.74 -3.60 9.25
CA TYR A 8 2.14 -4.56 8.20
C TYR A 8 0.99 -5.52 7.85
N GLN A 9 0.19 -5.95 8.82
CA GLN A 9 -1.00 -6.78 8.55
C GLN A 9 -2.05 -6.01 7.74
N ALA A 10 -2.32 -4.75 8.10
CA ALA A 10 -3.22 -3.89 7.33
C ALA A 10 -2.74 -3.70 5.88
N PHE A 11 -1.43 -3.49 5.69
CA PHE A 11 -0.85 -3.36 4.36
C PHE A 11 -1.04 -4.64 3.54
N ARG A 12 -0.70 -5.80 4.10
CA ARG A 12 -0.87 -7.10 3.42
C ARG A 12 -2.33 -7.38 3.04
N GLU A 13 -3.27 -7.00 3.91
CA GLU A 13 -4.71 -7.13 3.63
C GLU A 13 -5.18 -6.19 2.50
N SER A 14 -4.59 -5.00 2.37
CA SER A 14 -4.93 -4.07 1.28
C SER A 14 -4.32 -4.41 -0.08
N VAL A 15 -3.38 -5.37 -0.16
CA VAL A 15 -2.75 -5.76 -1.42
C VAL A 15 -3.69 -6.66 -2.23
N LEU A 16 -4.05 -6.19 -3.41
CA LEU A 16 -4.85 -6.88 -4.42
C LEU A 16 -3.96 -7.47 -5.51
N ARG A 17 -4.53 -8.37 -6.32
CA ARG A 17 -3.88 -8.96 -7.48
C ARG A 17 -4.74 -8.80 -8.73
N ASN A 18 -4.17 -8.28 -9.81
CA ASN A 18 -4.89 -8.14 -11.08
C ASN A 18 -4.84 -9.44 -11.91
N SER A 19 -5.55 -9.47 -13.04
CA SER A 19 -5.62 -10.63 -13.95
C SER A 19 -4.27 -11.06 -14.54
N LYS A 20 -3.29 -10.14 -14.59
CA LYS A 20 -1.92 -10.40 -15.04
C LYS A 20 -0.99 -10.84 -13.90
N GLY A 21 -1.52 -10.99 -12.68
CA GLY A 21 -0.77 -11.43 -11.51
C GLY A 21 0.00 -10.34 -10.77
N TYR A 22 -0.08 -9.07 -11.19
CA TYR A 22 0.58 -7.96 -10.50
C TYR A 22 -0.08 -7.66 -9.17
N GLN A 23 0.73 -7.42 -8.15
CA GLN A 23 0.30 -6.95 -6.84
C GLN A 23 0.23 -5.43 -6.81
N TYR A 24 -0.89 -4.90 -6.32
CA TYR A 24 -1.15 -3.47 -6.24
C TYR A 24 -2.09 -3.14 -5.09
N LEU A 25 -2.17 -1.87 -4.71
CA LEU A 25 -3.17 -1.35 -3.77
C LEU A 25 -3.43 0.14 -4.04
N HIS A 26 -4.59 0.63 -3.61
CA HIS A 26 -4.80 2.06 -3.45
C HIS A 26 -4.57 2.50 -2.01
N THR A 27 -4.12 3.75 -1.82
CA THR A 27 -3.91 4.33 -0.48
C THR A 27 -5.17 4.25 0.39
N LYS A 28 -6.35 4.51 -0.17
CA LYS A 28 -7.63 4.40 0.56
C LYS A 28 -7.91 2.99 1.07
N ASP A 29 -7.44 1.94 0.39
CA ASP A 29 -7.65 0.55 0.79
C ASP A 29 -6.80 0.24 2.03
N PHE A 30 -5.56 0.76 2.04
CA PHE A 30 -4.67 0.68 3.20
C PHE A 30 -5.20 1.49 4.38
N VAL A 31 -5.62 2.74 4.16
CA VAL A 31 -6.25 3.58 5.21
C VAL A 31 -7.49 2.91 5.79
N SER A 32 -8.33 2.30 4.95
CA SER A 32 -9.50 1.54 5.40
C SER A 32 -9.10 0.33 6.25
N ALA A 33 -8.02 -0.38 5.89
CA ALA A 33 -7.51 -1.52 6.66
C ALA A 33 -6.90 -1.10 8.01
N LEU A 34 -6.27 0.07 8.07
CA LEU A 34 -5.79 0.68 9.31
C LEU A 34 -6.95 1.10 10.21
N LEU A 35 -7.99 1.72 9.64
CA LEU A 35 -9.17 2.16 10.38
C LEU A 35 -9.90 0.99 11.04
N ARG A 36 -10.02 -0.16 10.35
CA ARG A 36 -10.59 -1.39 10.93
C ARG A 36 -9.84 -1.89 12.17
N ARG A 37 -8.60 -1.46 12.37
CA ARG A 37 -7.75 -1.80 13.53
C ARG A 37 -7.65 -0.65 14.53
N GLY A 38 -8.46 0.41 14.40
CA GLY A 38 -8.43 1.59 15.26
C GLY A 38 -7.23 2.50 15.02
N MET A 39 -6.54 2.38 13.88
CA MET A 39 -5.44 3.25 13.49
C MET A 39 -5.94 4.28 12.48
N HIS A 40 -5.84 5.55 12.84
CA HIS A 40 -6.28 6.66 11.99
C HIS A 40 -5.07 7.26 11.28
N PHE A 41 -5.00 7.03 9.97
CA PHE A 41 -3.99 7.63 9.11
C PHE A 41 -4.71 8.52 8.09
N THR A 42 -4.12 9.66 7.79
CA THR A 42 -4.40 10.40 6.55
C THR A 42 -3.81 9.67 5.35
N ASP A 43 -4.30 9.96 4.15
CA ASP A 43 -3.73 9.41 2.92
C ASP A 43 -2.24 9.77 2.79
N SER A 44 -1.84 10.99 3.17
CA SER A 44 -0.45 11.43 3.13
C SER A 44 0.46 10.65 4.09
N GLU A 45 0.00 10.37 5.31
CA GLU A 45 0.73 9.53 6.27
C GLU A 45 0.85 8.09 5.78
N ALA A 46 -0.23 7.54 5.18
CA ALA A 46 -0.23 6.22 4.59
C ALA A 46 0.75 6.14 3.40
N ASN A 47 0.75 7.15 2.53
CA ASN A 47 1.68 7.27 1.41
C ASN A 47 3.14 7.35 1.89
N ALA A 48 3.42 8.16 2.90
CA ALA A 48 4.75 8.28 3.49
C ALA A 48 5.19 6.95 4.12
N TRP A 49 4.29 6.22 4.77
CA TRP A 49 4.58 4.90 5.33
C TRP A 49 4.90 3.88 4.24
N ILE A 50 4.06 3.77 3.18
CA ILE A 50 4.30 2.82 2.07
C ILE A 50 5.64 3.12 1.41
N SER A 51 5.92 4.40 1.10
CA SER A 51 7.18 4.82 0.48
C SER A 51 8.41 4.45 1.31
N ARG A 52 8.31 4.49 2.63
CA ARG A 52 9.42 4.23 3.56
C ARG A 52 9.61 2.74 3.83
N GLU A 53 8.51 2.01 4.02
CA GLU A 53 8.53 0.65 4.56
C GLU A 53 8.34 -0.44 3.49
N GLN A 54 7.72 -0.10 2.36
CA GLN A 54 7.38 -1.04 1.28
C GLN A 54 8.11 -0.66 -0.01
N THR A 55 9.44 -0.68 0.03
CA THR A 55 10.33 -0.23 -1.06
C THR A 55 10.14 -0.97 -2.39
N TYR A 56 9.52 -2.15 -2.37
CA TYR A 56 9.16 -2.90 -3.57
C TYR A 56 7.89 -2.38 -4.25
N PHE A 57 7.08 -1.54 -3.61
CA PHE A 57 5.91 -0.91 -4.21
C PHE A 57 6.25 0.50 -4.67
N VAL A 58 5.89 0.81 -5.92
CA VAL A 58 6.13 2.11 -6.55
C VAL A 58 4.82 2.82 -6.88
N ASP A 59 4.82 4.14 -6.75
CA ASP A 59 3.70 5.00 -7.11
C ASP A 59 3.51 5.03 -8.64
N LYS A 60 2.28 4.77 -9.09
CA LYS A 60 1.83 4.76 -10.49
C LYS A 60 0.67 5.73 -10.74
N THR A 61 0.43 6.64 -9.80
CA THR A 61 -0.66 7.61 -9.85
C THR A 61 -0.41 8.63 -10.96
N THR A 62 -1.40 8.84 -11.82
CA THR A 62 -1.31 9.77 -12.96
C THR A 62 -2.04 11.08 -12.73
N ASP A 63 -2.92 11.14 -11.73
CA ASP A 63 -3.85 12.25 -11.48
C ASP A 63 -3.43 13.16 -10.31
N HIS A 64 -2.21 12.98 -9.78
CA HIS A 64 -1.68 13.68 -8.61
C HIS A 64 -2.54 13.56 -7.33
N SER A 65 -3.46 12.60 -7.28
CA SER A 65 -4.28 12.38 -6.09
C SER A 65 -3.49 11.74 -4.95
N GLU A 66 -3.91 11.99 -3.72
CA GLU A 66 -3.37 11.29 -2.55
C GLU A 66 -3.87 9.84 -2.44
N ASN A 67 -4.92 9.46 -3.18
CA ASN A 67 -5.35 8.08 -3.33
C ASN A 67 -4.46 7.32 -4.33
N ARG A 68 -3.17 7.24 -4.00
CA ARG A 68 -2.15 6.75 -4.90
C ARG A 68 -2.37 5.29 -5.27
N LEU A 69 -2.07 4.96 -6.53
CA LEU A 69 -1.95 3.59 -6.99
C LEU A 69 -0.52 3.10 -6.76
N TRP A 70 -0.35 2.19 -5.81
CA TRP A 70 0.92 1.55 -5.52
C TRP A 70 0.97 0.18 -6.20
N MET A 71 2.04 -0.10 -6.94
CA MET A 71 2.22 -1.38 -7.63
C MET A 71 3.60 -1.97 -7.37
N MET A 72 3.68 -3.28 -7.14
CA MET A 72 4.96 -3.94 -6.92
C MET A 72 5.84 -3.87 -8.18
N ALA A 73 7.07 -3.41 -8.01
CA ALA A 73 8.07 -3.26 -9.05
C ALA A 73 8.60 -4.63 -9.52
N ASN A 74 9.14 -4.65 -10.75
CA ASN A 74 9.87 -5.78 -11.34
C ASN A 74 9.11 -7.12 -11.43
N MET A 75 7.79 -7.16 -11.23
CA MET A 75 6.99 -8.37 -11.46
C MET A 75 6.98 -8.74 -12.95
N GLY A 76 7.88 -9.63 -13.38
CA GLY A 76 8.05 -10.03 -14.79
C GLY A 76 9.47 -9.88 -15.33
N ARG A 77 10.41 -9.34 -14.54
CA ARG A 77 11.85 -9.50 -14.78
C ARG A 77 12.40 -10.59 -13.87
N VAL A 78 12.99 -11.63 -14.46
CA VAL A 78 13.94 -12.49 -13.74
C VAL A 78 15.23 -11.68 -13.65
N ILE A 79 15.66 -11.37 -12.42
CA ILE A 79 16.99 -10.79 -12.14
C ILE A 79 18.01 -11.90 -11.94
#